data_AF-A0A5K0YYU1-F1
#
_entry.id   AF-A0A5K0YYU1-F1
#
_cell.length_a   1.000
_cell.length_b   1.000
_cell.length_c   1.000
_cell.angle_alpha   90.00
_cell.angle_beta   90.00
_cell.angle_gamma   90.00
#
_symmetry.space_group_name_H-M   'P 1'
#
loop_
_entity.id
_entity.type
_entity.pdbx_description
1 polymer ?
#
loop_
_entity_poly.entity_id
_entity_poly.type
_entity_poly.pdbx_seq_one_letter_code
_entity_poly.pdbx_strand_id
1 'polypeptide(L)'
;FPALYQQGPKNLFFDWSRVYGWMVNGLYSSIIIFFFNAFILGKQAFRDGGQIADLPVLGATMFTCIICTVNCQIALTMSHFTWIQHAFVWGSIATWYLFLFLYGMLSPAMTGDSYHIFIDIAPSPMYWIVILLTTATCNLPYFSHISFQRAFRPLDHHIIQEIKHYKKDVKDERMWRRERSKARQKTKIGFT
;
A
#
# COMPACT_ATOMS: atom_id res chain seq x y z
N PHE A 1 1.14 26.43 15.40
CA PHE A 1 0.09 26.35 14.37
C PHE A 1 -1.25 25.91 14.99
N PRO A 2 -2.06 26.83 15.55
CA PRO A 2 -3.36 26.48 16.14
C PRO A 2 -4.36 25.90 15.13
N ALA A 3 -4.17 26.16 13.82
CA ALA A 3 -4.97 25.58 12.75
C ALA A 3 -4.89 24.03 12.64
N LEU A 4 -3.79 23.39 13.07
CA LEU A 4 -3.69 21.92 13.05
C LEU A 4 -4.60 21.28 14.10
N TYR A 5 -4.76 21.95 15.23
CA TYR A 5 -5.62 21.46 16.30
C TYR A 5 -7.10 21.52 15.91
N GLN A 6 -7.45 22.32 14.89
CA GLN A 6 -8.81 22.36 14.33
C GLN A 6 -9.12 21.22 13.37
N GLN A 7 -8.13 20.45 12.91
CA GLN A 7 -8.37 19.34 11.97
C GLN A 7 -9.06 18.16 12.66
N GLY A 8 -8.84 17.97 13.97
CA GLY A 8 -9.53 16.96 14.79
C GLY A 8 -11.03 17.25 14.98
N PRO A 9 -11.43 18.41 15.54
CA PRO A 9 -12.84 18.78 15.73
C PRO A 9 -13.65 18.90 14.42
N LYS A 10 -12.98 19.20 13.30
CA LYS A 10 -13.62 19.26 11.97
C LYS A 10 -13.77 17.90 11.29
N ASN A 11 -13.43 16.81 11.98
CA ASN A 11 -13.59 15.42 11.54
C ASN A 11 -13.01 15.10 10.14
N LEU A 12 -12.04 15.90 9.65
CA LEU A 12 -11.46 15.72 8.30
C LEU A 12 -10.78 14.35 8.13
N PHE A 13 -10.40 13.70 9.24
CA PHE A 13 -9.76 12.40 9.21
C PHE A 13 -10.74 11.23 9.14
N PHE A 14 -12.00 11.43 9.53
CA PHE A 14 -13.05 10.41 9.63
C PHE A 14 -14.29 10.74 8.79
N ASP A 15 -14.15 11.64 7.82
CA ASP A 15 -15.22 11.93 6.90
C ASP A 15 -15.58 10.68 6.08
N TRP A 16 -16.87 10.38 5.96
CA TRP A 16 -17.38 9.16 5.30
C TRP A 16 -16.91 9.04 3.86
N SER A 17 -16.68 10.18 3.20
CA SER A 17 -16.08 10.28 1.87
C SER A 17 -14.71 9.58 1.78
N ARG A 18 -13.89 9.71 2.83
CA ARG A 18 -12.55 9.12 2.88
C ARG A 18 -12.60 7.62 3.11
N VAL A 19 -13.50 7.16 3.98
CA VAL A 19 -13.75 5.73 4.18
C VAL A 19 -14.18 5.08 2.87
N TYR A 20 -15.12 5.68 2.16
CA TYR A 20 -15.56 5.20 0.85
C TYR A 20 -14.41 5.17 -0.17
N GLY A 21 -13.55 6.20 -0.19
CA GLY A 21 -12.35 6.22 -1.03
C GLY A 21 -11.39 5.06 -0.76
N TRP A 22 -11.17 4.71 0.51
CA TRP A 22 -10.37 3.54 0.89
C TRP A 22 -11.04 2.22 0.49
N MET A 23 -12.36 2.10 0.63
CA MET A 23 -13.11 0.92 0.20
C MET A 23 -13.01 0.71 -1.31
N VAL A 24 -13.19 1.77 -2.10
CA VAL A 24 -13.05 1.71 -3.57
C VAL A 24 -11.61 1.35 -3.97
N ASN A 25 -10.60 1.91 -3.30
CA ASN A 25 -9.20 1.55 -3.55
C ASN A 25 -8.92 0.07 -3.25
N GLY A 26 -9.49 -0.46 -2.16
CA GLY A 26 -9.40 -1.88 -1.82
C GLY A 26 -10.06 -2.76 -2.89
N LEU A 27 -11.27 -2.40 -3.32
CA LEU A 27 -11.99 -3.14 -4.38
C LEU A 27 -11.20 -3.13 -5.70
N TYR A 28 -10.70 -1.97 -6.11
CA TYR A 28 -9.88 -1.81 -7.30
C TYR A 28 -8.60 -2.66 -7.23
N SER A 29 -7.92 -2.65 -6.09
CA SER A 29 -6.70 -3.43 -5.85
C SER A 29 -6.97 -4.93 -6.00
N SER A 30 -8.05 -5.43 -5.39
CA SER A 30 -8.44 -6.84 -5.48
C SER A 30 -8.79 -7.27 -6.91
N ILE A 31 -9.52 -6.44 -7.65
CA ILE A 31 -9.88 -6.70 -9.05
C ILE A 31 -8.61 -6.82 -9.91
N ILE A 32 -7.68 -5.87 -9.77
CA ILE A 32 -6.43 -5.89 -10.54
C ILE A 32 -5.60 -7.12 -10.22
N ILE A 33 -5.40 -7.43 -8.93
CA ILE A 33 -4.60 -8.58 -8.53
C ILE A 33 -5.19 -9.86 -9.12
N PHE A 34 -6.51 -10.03 -9.07
CA PHE A 34 -7.18 -11.20 -9.63
C PHE A 34 -6.96 -11.31 -11.16
N PHE A 35 -7.30 -10.26 -11.91
CA PHE A 35 -7.19 -10.30 -13.38
C PHE A 35 -5.74 -10.40 -13.87
N PHE A 36 -4.78 -9.70 -13.24
CA PHE A 36 -3.37 -9.79 -13.62
C PHE A 36 -2.81 -11.18 -13.38
N ASN A 37 -3.04 -11.75 -12.20
CA ASN A 37 -2.55 -13.10 -11.88
C ASN A 37 -3.22 -14.14 -12.78
N ALA A 38 -4.55 -14.07 -12.98
CA ALA A 38 -5.27 -14.98 -13.86
C ALA A 38 -4.80 -14.87 -15.32
N PHE A 39 -4.50 -13.66 -15.81
CA PHE A 39 -4.03 -13.45 -17.18
C PHE A 39 -2.60 -13.96 -17.38
N ILE A 40 -1.68 -13.65 -16.46
CA ILE A 40 -0.27 -14.00 -16.62
C ILE A 40 -0.06 -15.50 -16.38
N LEU A 41 -0.57 -16.04 -15.27
CA LEU A 41 -0.40 -17.47 -14.95
C LEU A 41 -1.33 -18.37 -15.77
N GLY A 42 -2.46 -17.86 -16.27
CA GLY A 42 -3.38 -18.62 -17.11
C GLY A 42 -2.96 -18.71 -18.58
N LYS A 43 -2.16 -17.76 -19.08
CA LYS A 43 -1.67 -17.76 -20.48
C LYS A 43 -0.24 -18.24 -20.63
N GLN A 44 0.57 -18.16 -19.57
CA GLN A 44 1.99 -18.45 -19.64
C GLN A 44 2.29 -19.79 -18.95
N ALA A 45 2.97 -20.69 -19.66
CA ALA A 45 3.50 -21.92 -19.07
C ALA A 45 4.48 -21.55 -17.94
N PHE A 46 4.11 -21.89 -16.71
CA PHE A 46 4.84 -21.48 -15.51
C PHE A 46 6.04 -22.41 -15.21
N ARG A 47 6.08 -23.58 -15.84
CA ARG A 47 7.10 -24.62 -15.67
C ARG A 47 7.80 -24.89 -17.01
N ASP A 48 9.10 -25.21 -16.97
CA ASP A 48 9.92 -25.58 -18.15
C ASP A 48 9.33 -26.73 -19.00
N GLY A 49 8.34 -27.46 -18.46
CA GLY A 49 7.60 -28.52 -19.14
C GLY A 49 6.28 -28.10 -19.81
N GLY A 50 5.95 -26.80 -19.92
CA GLY A 50 4.74 -26.35 -20.62
C GLY A 50 3.43 -26.48 -19.82
N GLN A 51 3.50 -26.86 -18.55
CA GLN A 51 2.32 -27.04 -17.69
C GLN A 51 1.80 -25.69 -17.18
N ILE A 52 0.47 -25.55 -17.22
CA ILE A 52 -0.25 -24.38 -16.70
C ILE A 52 -0.16 -24.39 -15.17
N ALA A 53 -0.12 -23.23 -14.53
CA ALA A 53 -0.08 -23.13 -13.08
C ALA A 53 -1.35 -23.76 -12.45
N ASP A 54 -1.15 -24.69 -11.50
CA ASP A 54 -2.26 -25.29 -10.77
C ASP A 54 -2.98 -24.25 -9.89
N LEU A 55 -4.25 -24.52 -9.57
CA LEU A 55 -5.07 -23.63 -8.75
C LEU A 55 -4.43 -23.24 -7.39
N PRO A 56 -3.72 -24.15 -6.67
CA PRO A 56 -3.01 -23.78 -5.44
C PRO A 56 -1.84 -22.81 -5.68
N VAL A 57 -1.12 -22.96 -6.80
CA VAL A 57 0.00 -22.07 -7.21
C VAL A 57 -0.54 -20.68 -7.54
N LEU A 58 -1.66 -20.62 -8.26
CA LEU A 58 -2.35 -19.36 -8.56
C LEU A 58 -2.78 -18.65 -7.28
N GLY A 59 -3.41 -19.38 -6.36
CA GLY A 59 -3.85 -18.85 -5.06
C GLY A 59 -2.67 -18.32 -4.23
N ALA A 60 -1.60 -19.08 -4.08
CA ALA A 60 -0.41 -18.66 -3.35
C ALA A 60 0.21 -17.39 -3.94
N THR A 61 0.29 -17.30 -5.27
CA THR A 61 0.82 -16.11 -5.97
C THR A 61 -0.06 -14.88 -5.76
N MET A 62 -1.39 -15.04 -5.84
CA MET A 62 -2.34 -13.96 -5.57
C MET A 62 -2.19 -13.44 -4.14
N PHE A 63 -2.08 -14.32 -3.14
CA PHE A 63 -1.90 -13.92 -1.75
C PHE A 63 -0.59 -13.16 -1.53
N THR A 64 0.53 -13.63 -2.11
CA THR A 64 1.80 -12.90 -2.04
C THR A 64 1.70 -11.50 -2.67
N CYS A 65 0.99 -11.37 -3.80
CA CYS A 65 0.74 -10.07 -4.43
C CYS A 65 -0.07 -9.13 -3.52
N ILE A 66 -1.10 -9.65 -2.83
CA ILE A 66 -1.91 -8.88 -1.87
C ILE A 66 -1.02 -8.37 -0.73
N ILE A 67 -0.23 -9.24 -0.12
CA ILE A 67 0.64 -8.88 1.01
C ILE A 67 1.66 -7.82 0.60
N CYS A 68 2.30 -7.98 -0.56
CA CYS A 68 3.25 -7.00 -1.08
C CYS A 68 2.58 -5.65 -1.37
N THR A 69 1.41 -5.68 -2.02
CA THR A 69 0.61 -4.49 -2.34
C THR A 69 0.20 -3.73 -1.10
N VAL A 70 -0.43 -4.40 -0.13
CA VAL A 70 -0.93 -3.76 1.10
C VAL A 70 0.23 -3.19 1.93
N ASN A 71 1.33 -3.93 2.07
CA ASN A 71 2.51 -3.41 2.76
C ASN A 71 3.08 -2.16 2.07
N CYS A 72 3.12 -2.14 0.75
CA CYS A 72 3.55 -0.97 -0.01
C CYS A 72 2.57 0.21 0.16
N GLN A 73 1.25 -0.03 0.14
CA GLN A 73 0.24 1.01 0.40
C GLN A 73 0.40 1.62 1.80
N ILE A 74 0.62 0.78 2.81
CA ILE A 74 0.88 1.24 4.18
C ILE A 74 2.16 2.08 4.23
N ALA A 75 3.24 1.60 3.61
CA ALA A 75 4.52 2.32 3.57
C ALA A 75 4.40 3.67 2.86
N LEU A 76 3.62 3.77 1.77
CA LEU A 76 3.36 5.01 1.04
C LEU A 76 2.48 6.00 1.82
N THR A 77 1.57 5.48 2.65
CA THR A 77 0.67 6.29 3.48
C THR A 77 1.39 6.84 4.71
N MET A 78 2.38 6.09 5.21
CA MET A 78 3.10 6.44 6.43
C MET A 78 4.00 7.66 6.22
N SER A 79 3.81 8.70 7.03
CA SER A 79 4.59 9.95 6.92
C SER A 79 5.90 9.94 7.71
N HIS A 80 6.07 9.01 8.65
CA HIS A 80 7.25 8.87 9.48
C HIS A 80 7.66 7.41 9.54
N PHE A 81 8.76 7.07 8.87
CA PHE A 81 9.29 5.71 8.83
C PHE A 81 10.07 5.43 10.12
N THR A 82 9.48 4.66 11.03
CA THR A 82 10.15 4.22 12.27
C THR A 82 10.70 2.81 12.13
N TRP A 83 11.72 2.47 12.91
CA TRP A 83 12.30 1.12 12.93
C TRP A 83 11.25 0.04 13.23
N ILE A 84 10.29 0.36 14.11
CA ILE A 84 9.18 -0.54 14.46
C ILE A 84 8.35 -0.88 13.22
N GLN A 85 8.00 0.10 12.39
CA GLN A 85 7.21 -0.15 11.17
C GLN A 85 7.97 -1.03 10.19
N HIS A 86 9.28 -0.82 10.05
CA HIS A 86 10.14 -1.66 9.22
C HIS A 86 10.07 -3.11 9.71
N ALA A 87 10.22 -3.34 11.02
CA ALA A 87 10.11 -4.67 11.60
C ALA A 87 8.74 -5.32 11.35
N PHE A 88 7.63 -4.56 11.41
CA PHE A 88 6.30 -5.08 11.09
C PHE A 88 6.13 -5.42 9.62
N VAL A 89 6.64 -4.59 8.70
CA VAL A 89 6.56 -4.86 7.25
C VAL A 89 7.33 -6.12 6.91
N TRP A 90 8.60 -6.23 7.31
CA TRP A 90 9.40 -7.43 7.06
C TRP A 90 8.89 -8.64 7.83
N GLY A 91 8.42 -8.44 9.05
CA GLY A 91 7.79 -9.49 9.86
C GLY A 91 6.58 -10.09 9.15
N SER A 92 5.70 -9.26 8.58
CA SER A 92 4.53 -9.76 7.84
C SER A 92 4.92 -10.61 6.63
N ILE A 93 5.95 -10.20 5.88
CA ILE A 93 6.47 -10.93 4.71
C ILE A 93 7.11 -12.25 5.17
N ALA A 94 7.91 -12.20 6.23
CA ALA A 94 8.57 -13.38 6.79
C ALA A 94 7.55 -14.40 7.33
N THR A 95 6.53 -13.96 8.06
CA THR A 95 5.46 -14.83 8.57
C THR A 95 4.68 -15.48 7.44
N TRP A 96 4.42 -14.76 6.33
CA TRP A 96 3.75 -15.34 5.16
C TRP A 96 4.59 -16.46 4.51
N TYR A 97 5.88 -16.22 4.27
CA TYR A 97 6.75 -17.24 3.71
C TYR A 97 6.96 -18.42 4.66
N LEU A 98 7.03 -18.16 5.98
CA LEU A 98 7.06 -19.21 6.98
C LEU A 98 5.79 -20.07 6.93
N PHE A 99 4.62 -19.44 6.79
CA PHE A 99 3.35 -20.15 6.62
C PHE A 99 3.35 -21.01 5.35
N LEU A 100 3.79 -20.47 4.21
CA LEU A 100 3.91 -21.24 2.96
C LEU A 100 4.87 -22.44 3.11
N PHE A 101 5.99 -22.25 3.81
CA PHE A 101 6.96 -23.31 4.07
C PHE A 101 6.38 -24.40 4.98
N LEU A 102 5.77 -24.02 6.10
CA LEU A 102 5.13 -24.96 7.02
C LEU A 102 3.97 -25.70 6.35
N TYR A 103 3.14 -25.00 5.57
CA TYR A 103 2.06 -25.59 4.78
C TYR A 103 2.58 -26.61 3.76
N GLY A 104 3.71 -26.31 3.10
CA GLY A 104 4.38 -27.23 2.18
C GLY A 104 4.97 -28.47 2.86
N MET A 105 5.25 -28.42 4.16
CA MET A 105 5.76 -29.55 4.96
C MET A 105 4.66 -30.44 5.57
N LEU A 106 3.40 -30.00 5.57
CA LEU A 106 2.29 -30.80 6.10
C LEU A 106 2.06 -32.06 5.27
N SER A 107 1.79 -33.17 5.98
CA SER A 107 1.77 -34.53 5.45
C SER A 107 0.83 -34.70 4.25
N PRO A 108 1.22 -35.43 3.18
CA PRO A 108 0.44 -35.62 1.95
C PRO A 108 -1.01 -36.11 2.18
N ALA A 109 -1.26 -36.77 3.32
CA ALA A 109 -2.58 -37.26 3.71
C ALA A 109 -3.62 -36.15 3.96
N MET A 110 -3.21 -34.91 4.22
CA MET A 110 -4.10 -33.77 4.42
C MET A 110 -4.07 -32.76 3.25
N THR A 111 -3.03 -32.81 2.40
CA THR A 111 -2.70 -31.76 1.42
C THR A 111 -2.85 -32.20 -0.04
N GLY A 112 -2.98 -33.50 -0.35
CA GLY A 112 -3.10 -33.99 -1.73
C GLY A 112 -1.91 -33.59 -2.62
N ASP A 113 -2.17 -33.25 -3.89
CA ASP A 113 -1.18 -32.79 -4.90
C ASP A 113 -0.49 -31.44 -4.59
N SER A 114 -0.80 -30.82 -3.45
CA SER A 114 -0.23 -29.52 -3.02
C SER A 114 1.07 -29.64 -2.22
N TYR A 115 1.70 -30.81 -2.21
CA TYR A 115 2.99 -31.03 -1.58
C TYR A 115 4.08 -30.27 -2.36
N HIS A 116 4.86 -29.41 -1.68
CA HIS A 116 5.99 -28.63 -2.25
C HIS A 116 5.66 -27.43 -3.16
N ILE A 117 4.46 -26.84 -3.08
CA ILE A 117 4.10 -25.62 -3.82
C ILE A 117 5.15 -24.50 -3.71
N PHE A 118 5.72 -24.28 -2.52
CA PHE A 118 6.73 -23.23 -2.32
C PHE A 118 8.06 -23.51 -3.02
N ILE A 119 8.49 -24.78 -3.04
CA ILE A 119 9.76 -25.20 -3.66
C ILE A 119 9.66 -25.13 -5.19
N ASP A 120 8.48 -25.39 -5.75
CA ASP A 120 8.25 -25.30 -7.19
C ASP A 120 8.16 -23.84 -7.68
N ILE A 121 7.63 -22.94 -6.86
CA ILE A 121 7.41 -21.53 -7.25
C ILE A 121 8.65 -20.66 -7.03
N ALA A 122 9.40 -20.86 -5.94
CA ALA A 122 10.54 -20.02 -5.56
C ALA A 122 11.65 -19.88 -6.63
N PRO A 123 12.04 -20.93 -7.39
CA PRO A 123 13.08 -20.82 -8.41
C PRO A 123 12.59 -20.17 -9.71
N SER A 124 11.27 -20.01 -9.91
CA SER A 124 10.74 -19.41 -11.13
C SER A 124 10.91 -17.88 -11.11
N PRO A 125 11.70 -17.28 -12.03
CA PRO A 125 11.85 -15.82 -12.10
C PRO A 125 10.54 -15.12 -12.47
N MET A 126 9.65 -15.81 -13.19
CA MET A 126 8.34 -15.28 -13.58
C MET A 126 7.47 -14.99 -12.36
N TYR A 127 7.55 -15.80 -11.31
CA TYR A 127 6.85 -15.56 -10.05
C TYR A 127 7.17 -14.18 -9.46
N TRP A 128 8.47 -13.88 -9.34
CA TRP A 128 8.95 -12.62 -8.77
C TRP A 128 8.57 -11.41 -9.64
N ILE A 129 8.66 -11.56 -10.96
CA ILE A 129 8.27 -10.51 -11.91
C ILE A 129 6.77 -10.22 -11.80
N VAL A 130 5.92 -11.25 -11.73
CA VAL A 130 4.47 -11.08 -11.57
C VAL A 130 4.14 -10.34 -10.29
N ILE A 131 4.78 -10.68 -9.17
CA ILE A 131 4.55 -9.98 -7.89
C ILE A 131 4.93 -8.52 -8.00
N LEU A 132 6.13 -8.21 -8.53
CA LEU A 132 6.60 -6.84 -8.66
C LEU A 132 5.70 -6.02 -9.60
N LEU A 133 5.32 -6.59 -10.73
CA LEU A 133 4.53 -5.92 -11.75
C LEU A 133 3.08 -5.69 -11.29
N THR A 134 2.47 -6.69 -10.65
CA THR A 134 1.13 -6.58 -10.05
C THR A 134 1.12 -5.53 -8.94
N THR A 135 2.12 -5.57 -8.05
CA THR A 135 2.26 -4.61 -6.94
C THR A 135 2.46 -3.18 -7.47
N ALA A 136 3.31 -2.99 -8.47
CA ALA A 136 3.55 -1.68 -9.08
C ALA A 136 2.27 -1.13 -9.73
N THR A 137 1.57 -1.96 -10.52
CA THR A 137 0.33 -1.56 -11.22
C THR A 137 -0.77 -1.19 -10.23
N CYS A 138 -0.89 -1.91 -9.13
CA CYS A 138 -1.88 -1.64 -8.10
C CYS A 138 -1.60 -0.34 -7.33
N ASN A 139 -0.32 -0.04 -7.07
CA ASN A 139 0.08 1.15 -6.29
C ASN A 139 0.20 2.42 -7.11
N LEU A 140 0.42 2.30 -8.43
CA LEU A 140 0.50 3.43 -9.35
C LEU A 140 -0.65 4.44 -9.24
N PRO A 141 -1.94 4.06 -9.33
CA PRO A 141 -3.03 5.01 -9.27
C PRO A 141 -3.15 5.70 -7.91
N TYR A 142 -2.89 4.97 -6.83
CA TYR A 142 -2.85 5.54 -5.48
C TYR A 142 -1.72 6.57 -5.34
N PHE A 143 -0.52 6.21 -5.82
CA PHE A 143 0.64 7.08 -5.83
C PHE A 143 0.42 8.32 -6.71
N SER A 144 -0.14 8.16 -7.91
CA SER A 144 -0.49 9.25 -8.81
C SER A 144 -1.53 10.18 -8.19
N HIS A 145 -2.57 9.64 -7.56
CA HIS A 145 -3.59 10.44 -6.87
C HIS A 145 -2.97 11.26 -5.73
N ILE A 146 -2.14 10.66 -4.89
CA ILE A 146 -1.45 11.38 -3.80
C ILE A 146 -0.49 12.43 -4.35
N SER A 147 0.27 12.10 -5.39
CA SER A 147 1.26 13.01 -5.99
C SER A 147 0.57 14.22 -6.62
N PHE A 148 -0.53 13.99 -7.33
CA PHE A 148 -1.37 15.05 -7.89
C PHE A 148 -2.02 15.89 -6.78
N GLN A 149 -2.57 15.26 -5.75
CA GLN A 149 -3.14 15.97 -4.60
C GLN A 149 -2.08 16.83 -3.89
N ARG A 150 -0.86 16.31 -3.67
CA ARG A 150 0.26 17.07 -3.09
C ARG A 150 0.68 18.24 -3.98
N ALA A 151 0.71 18.07 -5.30
CA ALA A 151 1.12 19.12 -6.24
C ALA A 151 0.10 20.27 -6.32
N PHE A 152 -1.20 19.97 -6.38
CA PHE A 152 -2.24 20.99 -6.61
C PHE A 152 -2.90 21.50 -5.32
N ARG A 153 -3.02 20.68 -4.28
CA ARG A 153 -3.60 21.05 -2.97
C ARG A 153 -2.89 20.36 -1.80
N PRO A 154 -1.68 20.78 -1.44
CA PRO A 154 -0.99 20.23 -0.27
C PRO A 154 -1.81 20.51 1.00
N LEU A 155 -2.11 19.46 1.77
CA LEU A 155 -2.73 19.59 3.09
C LEU A 155 -1.74 20.21 4.08
N ASP A 156 -2.24 20.92 5.09
CA ASP A 156 -1.42 21.73 6.01
C ASP A 156 -0.31 20.92 6.72
N HIS A 157 -0.50 19.61 6.93
CA HIS A 157 0.51 18.72 7.52
C HIS A 157 1.71 18.42 6.59
N HIS A 158 1.50 18.34 5.27
CA HIS A 158 2.62 18.24 4.31
C HIS A 158 3.41 19.54 4.24
N ILE A 159 2.72 20.68 4.27
CA ILE A 159 3.36 22.01 4.27
C ILE A 159 4.25 22.17 5.51
N ILE A 160 3.82 21.70 6.67
CA ILE A 160 4.62 21.78 7.91
C ILE A 160 5.80 20.81 7.91
N GLN A 161 5.66 19.61 7.34
CA GLN A 161 6.81 18.72 7.14
C GLN A 161 7.84 19.35 6.19
N GLU A 162 7.39 19.99 5.11
CA GLU A 162 8.27 20.73 4.20
C GLU A 162 8.93 21.94 4.88
N ILE A 163 8.21 22.71 5.70
CA ILE A 163 8.79 23.83 6.46
C ILE A 163 9.81 23.32 7.49
N LYS A 164 9.51 22.24 8.21
CA LYS A 164 10.37 21.71 9.29
C LYS A 164 11.63 21.00 8.79
N HIS A 165 11.56 20.27 7.67
CA HIS A 165 12.72 19.52 7.14
C HIS A 165 13.43 20.23 5.98
N TYR A 166 12.71 20.96 5.11
CA TYR A 166 13.29 21.63 3.95
C TYR A 166 13.52 23.14 4.12
N LYS A 167 13.17 23.75 5.26
CA LYS A 167 13.25 25.21 5.52
C LYS A 167 12.68 26.05 4.38
N LYS A 168 11.58 25.58 3.79
CA LYS A 168 10.97 26.17 2.60
C LYS A 168 10.28 27.52 2.90
N ASP A 169 10.03 27.81 4.18
CA ASP A 169 9.57 29.10 4.72
C ASP A 169 10.53 30.26 4.43
N VAL A 170 11.84 29.98 4.32
CA VAL A 170 12.85 31.01 3.99
C VAL A 170 12.94 31.25 2.48
N LYS A 171 12.59 30.26 1.65
CA LYS A 171 12.67 30.35 0.17
C LYS A 171 11.41 30.88 -0.49
N ASP A 172 10.22 30.77 0.13
CA ASP A 172 8.95 31.13 -0.50
C ASP A 172 8.08 32.05 0.39
N GLU A 173 8.30 33.37 0.26
CA GLU A 173 7.56 34.40 1.02
C GLU A 173 6.03 34.34 0.83
N ARG A 174 5.56 33.88 -0.34
CA ARG A 174 4.12 33.83 -0.65
C ARG A 174 3.42 32.76 0.20
N MET A 175 4.07 31.62 0.39
CA MET A 175 3.59 30.55 1.28
C MET A 175 3.46 31.07 2.72
N TRP A 176 4.50 31.77 3.22
CA TRP A 176 4.53 32.32 4.57
C TRP A 176 3.44 33.37 4.83
N ARG A 177 3.21 34.31 3.90
CA ARG A 177 2.14 35.32 4.04
C ARG A 177 0.75 34.67 4.10
N ARG A 178 0.51 33.63 3.28
CA ARG A 178 -0.77 32.92 3.25
C ARG A 178 -1.04 32.20 4.57
N GLU A 179 -0.06 31.47 5.10
CA GLU A 179 -0.19 30.77 6.38
C GLU A 179 -0.30 31.72 7.58
N ARG A 180 0.40 32.86 7.57
CA ARG A 180 0.26 33.91 8.61
C ARG A 180 -1.14 34.51 8.64
N SER A 181 -1.79 34.66 7.48
CA SER A 181 -3.16 35.17 7.39
C SER A 181 -4.18 34.19 7.95
N LYS A 182 -4.05 32.89 7.66
CA LYS A 182 -4.87 31.82 8.23
C LYS A 182 -4.69 31.70 9.75
N ALA A 183 -3.47 31.87 10.25
CA ALA A 183 -3.18 31.82 11.69
C ALA A 183 -3.81 32.98 12.48
N ARG A 184 -4.09 34.12 11.82
CA ARG A 184 -4.79 35.28 12.42
C ARG A 184 -6.31 35.16 12.39
N GLN A 185 -6.86 34.16 11.70
CA GLN A 185 -8.30 34.00 11.58
C GLN A 185 -8.89 33.59 12.94
N LYS A 186 -9.76 34.44 13.50
CA LYS A 186 -10.39 34.20 14.82
C LYS A 186 -11.12 32.86 14.80
N THR A 187 -10.70 31.99 15.69
CA THR A 187 -11.26 30.65 15.87
C THR A 187 -12.53 30.75 16.70
N LYS A 188 -13.71 30.48 16.09
CA LYS A 188 -14.95 30.22 16.86
C LYS A 188 -14.77 28.87 17.57
N ILE A 189 -14.20 28.91 18.76
CA ILE A 189 -14.16 27.77 19.68
C ILE A 189 -15.07 28.18 20.83
N GLY A 190 -16.32 27.73 20.74
CA GLY A 190 -17.39 28.01 21.70
C GLY A 190 -18.69 27.44 21.15
N PHE A 191 -19.29 26.52 21.92
CA PHE A 191 -20.60 25.95 21.61
C PHE A 191 -21.63 27.08 21.49
N THR A 192 -22.41 27.07 20.41
CA THR A 192 -23.71 27.72 20.32
C THR A 192 -24.64 26.73 19.63
#